data_AF-A0A967IGY0-F1
#
_entry.id   AF-A0A967IGY0-F1
#
_cell.length_a   1.000
_cell.length_b   1.000
_cell.length_c   1.000
_cell.angle_alpha   90.00
_cell.angle_beta   90.00
_cell.angle_gamma   90.00
#
_symmetry.space_group_name_H-M   'P 1'
#
loop_
_entity.id
_entity.type
_entity.pdbx_description
1 polymer ?
#
loop_
_entity_poly.entity_id
_entity_poly.type
_entity_poly.pdbx_seq_one_letter_code
_entity_poly.pdbx_strand_id
1 'polypeptide(L)'
;EHLESKYLRGQSSLLSVSSAGLWLRQTDGDGQSIVHALRIVPDTTELKNVIIFRFDHNDRFSGRIDAASARLADGYWNLEEAWITAPNKPAHFLDTYRVKTDLTLGKIQDSFAPPETMSFWDLPGFIEVLEQAGFSAIRHRIHW
;
A
#
# COMPACT_ATOMS: atom_id res chain seq x y z
N GLU A 1 19.63 -14.07 19.92
CA GLU A 1 20.19 -12.73 19.67
C GLU A 1 21.11 -12.80 18.44
N HIS A 2 20.62 -12.35 17.28
CA HIS A 2 21.40 -12.06 16.07
C HIS A 2 20.47 -11.20 15.18
N LEU A 3 20.57 -9.87 15.24
CA LEU A 3 21.31 -9.04 14.30
C LEU A 3 20.80 -9.12 12.85
N GLU A 4 19.68 -8.47 12.56
CA GLU A 4 19.37 -7.96 11.21
C GLU A 4 18.81 -6.53 11.28
N SER A 5 19.49 -5.68 12.02
CA SER A 5 19.29 -4.23 12.00
C SER A 5 20.28 -3.58 11.03
N LYS A 6 20.20 -3.90 9.72
CA LYS A 6 21.07 -3.21 8.76
C LYS A 6 20.65 -3.15 7.28
N TYR A 7 19.36 -3.05 6.94
CA TYR A 7 18.96 -2.61 5.59
C TYR A 7 17.71 -1.69 5.52
N LEU A 8 17.38 -0.99 6.61
CA LEU A 8 16.20 -0.10 6.66
C LEU A 8 16.49 1.38 6.32
N ARG A 9 17.63 1.71 5.70
CA ARG A 9 18.03 3.11 5.40
C ARG A 9 17.80 3.54 3.95
N GLY A 10 16.89 2.89 3.23
CA GLY A 10 16.61 3.26 1.83
C GLY A 10 15.19 3.02 1.31
N GLN A 11 14.32 2.32 2.05
CA GLN A 11 12.93 2.10 1.63
C GLN A 11 12.02 3.00 2.46
N SER A 12 11.64 4.15 1.90
CA SER A 12 10.66 5.10 2.47
C SER A 12 9.25 4.49 2.61
N SER A 13 9.04 3.30 2.04
CA SER A 13 7.77 2.59 2.02
C SER A 13 7.90 1.11 2.36
N LEU A 14 7.04 0.60 3.25
CA LEU A 14 6.89 -0.83 3.56
C LEU A 14 5.57 -1.34 3.01
N LEU A 15 5.60 -2.51 2.35
CA LEU A 15 4.41 -3.18 1.82
C LEU A 15 4.19 -4.52 2.53
N SER A 16 2.93 -4.83 2.85
CA SER A 16 2.51 -6.14 3.36
C SER A 16 1.21 -6.57 2.67
N VAL A 17 1.11 -7.85 2.32
CA VAL A 17 -0.04 -8.42 1.60
C VAL A 17 -0.57 -9.61 2.39
N SER A 18 -1.88 -9.69 2.51
CA SER A 18 -2.58 -10.79 3.19
C SER A 18 -3.91 -11.05 2.49
N SER A 19 -4.61 -12.12 2.88
CA SER A 19 -6.00 -12.36 2.48
C SER A 19 -6.96 -11.23 2.89
N ALA A 20 -6.56 -10.37 3.86
CA ALA A 20 -7.30 -9.19 4.29
C ALA A 20 -6.98 -7.92 3.47
N GLY A 21 -6.11 -8.01 2.46
CA GLY A 21 -5.76 -6.92 1.56
C GLY A 21 -4.31 -6.43 1.68
N LEU A 22 -4.08 -5.27 1.07
CA LEU A 22 -2.79 -4.61 0.89
C LEU A 22 -2.59 -3.52 1.93
N TRP A 23 -1.42 -3.52 2.59
CA TRP A 23 -1.00 -2.45 3.49
C TRP A 23 0.27 -1.79 2.97
N LEU A 24 0.23 -0.48 2.78
CA LEU A 24 1.36 0.36 2.38
C LEU A 24 1.60 1.39 3.47
N ARG A 25 2.81 1.42 4.02
CA ARG A 25 3.28 2.53 4.85
C ARG A 25 4.16 3.41 4.00
N GLN A 26 3.93 4.72 3.99
CA GLN A 26 4.75 5.70 3.30
C GLN A 26 5.10 6.86 4.24
N THR A 27 6.31 7.39 4.06
CA THR A 27 6.78 8.59 4.77
C THR A 27 7.14 9.63 3.74
N ASP A 28 6.56 10.83 3.86
CA ASP A 28 6.84 11.96 2.99
C ASP A 28 7.21 13.21 3.81
N GLY A 29 7.47 14.32 3.11
CA GLY A 29 7.83 15.58 3.76
C GLY A 29 6.72 16.23 4.60
N ASP A 30 5.48 15.77 4.47
CA ASP A 30 4.28 16.27 5.17
C ASP A 30 3.86 15.36 6.36
N GLY A 31 4.50 14.19 6.54
CA GLY A 31 4.27 13.27 7.65
C GLY A 31 4.34 11.80 7.24
N GLN A 32 3.58 10.95 7.94
CA GLN A 32 3.45 9.53 7.60
C GLN A 32 2.01 9.21 7.18
N SER A 33 1.87 8.31 6.22
CA SER A 33 0.56 7.76 5.86
C SER A 33 0.59 6.24 5.79
N ILE A 34 -0.48 5.62 6.25
CA ILE A 34 -0.72 4.19 6.12
C ILE A 34 -1.94 4.01 5.21
N VAL A 35 -1.75 3.38 4.06
CA VAL A 35 -2.79 3.08 3.09
C VAL A 35 -3.12 1.60 3.21
N HIS A 36 -4.40 1.30 3.45
CA HIS A 36 -4.96 -0.03 3.34
C HIS A 36 -5.89 -0.09 2.13
N ALA A 37 -5.84 -1.18 1.39
CA ALA A 37 -6.80 -1.46 0.33
C ALA A 37 -7.22 -2.91 0.38
N LEU A 38 -8.50 -3.19 0.14
CA LEU A 38 -8.97 -4.57 0.15
C LEU A 38 -8.40 -5.38 -1.02
N ARG A 39 -8.30 -4.75 -2.21
CA ARG A 39 -7.80 -5.38 -3.44
C ARG A 39 -7.08 -4.34 -4.30
N ILE A 40 -6.10 -4.80 -5.08
CA ILE A 40 -5.61 -4.09 -6.26
C ILE A 40 -6.29 -4.68 -7.49
N VAL A 41 -6.48 -3.88 -8.53
CA VAL A 41 -6.93 -4.38 -9.83
C VAL A 41 -5.70 -4.77 -10.66
N PRO A 42 -5.56 -6.04 -11.09
CA PRO A 42 -4.41 -6.51 -11.87
C PRO A 42 -4.15 -5.65 -13.10
N ASP A 43 -2.88 -5.49 -13.46
CA ASP A 43 -2.40 -4.69 -14.61
C ASP A 43 -2.78 -3.21 -14.59
N THR A 44 -3.37 -2.74 -13.48
CA THR A 44 -3.66 -1.34 -13.22
C THR A 44 -3.03 -0.92 -11.89
N THR A 45 -2.85 0.38 -11.70
CA THR A 45 -2.40 0.95 -10.43
C THR A 45 -3.56 1.34 -9.51
N GLU A 46 -4.68 0.64 -9.62
CA GLU A 46 -5.93 0.98 -8.96
C GLU A 46 -6.20 0.09 -7.75
N LEU A 47 -6.40 0.72 -6.60
CA LEU A 47 -6.80 0.12 -5.34
C LEU A 47 -8.31 0.26 -5.15
N LYS A 48 -8.95 -0.74 -4.55
CA LYS A 48 -10.39 -0.75 -4.22
C LYS A 48 -10.61 -0.84 -2.72
N ASN A 49 -11.63 -0.12 -2.23
CA ASN A 49 -11.97 0.01 -0.81
C ASN A 49 -10.75 0.47 0.00
N VAL A 50 -10.41 1.75 -0.18
CA VAL A 50 -9.15 2.32 0.31
C VAL A 50 -9.39 3.07 1.60
N ILE A 51 -8.53 2.84 2.59
CA ILE A 51 -8.48 3.60 3.83
C ILE A 51 -7.08 4.17 3.97
N ILE A 52 -6.97 5.50 4.10
CA ILE A 52 -5.70 6.19 4.35
C ILE A 52 -5.73 6.80 5.74
N PHE A 53 -4.87 6.30 6.62
CA PHE A 53 -4.58 6.94 7.90
C PHE A 53 -3.41 7.90 7.74
N ARG A 54 -3.56 9.12 8.25
CA ARG A 54 -2.56 10.18 8.17
C ARG A 54 -2.05 10.53 9.56
N PHE A 55 -0.75 10.76 9.64
CA PHE A 55 -0.03 11.14 10.84
C PHE A 55 0.84 12.36 10.53
N ASP A 56 0.93 13.30 11.47
CA ASP A 56 1.84 14.44 11.36
C ASP A 56 3.31 14.03 11.63
N HIS A 57 4.24 14.99 11.55
CA HIS A 57 5.67 14.76 11.80
C HIS A 57 6.02 14.27 13.21
N ASN A 58 5.09 14.36 14.17
CA ASN A 58 5.26 13.88 15.53
C ASN A 58 4.55 12.54 15.76
N ASP A 59 4.24 11.81 14.67
CA ASP A 59 3.50 10.55 14.66
C ASP A 59 2.10 10.64 15.28
N ARG A 60 1.49 11.85 15.31
CA ARG A 60 0.14 12.03 15.84
C ARG A 60 -0.88 11.87 14.72
N PHE A 61 -1.93 11.10 15.00
CA PHE A 61 -3.04 10.92 14.07
C PHE A 61 -3.66 12.26 13.69
N SER A 62 -3.63 12.58 12.39
CA SER A 62 -4.11 13.85 11.82
C SER A 62 -5.40 13.68 11.02
N GLY A 63 -5.71 12.46 10.57
CA GLY A 63 -6.99 12.16 9.93
C GLY A 63 -7.05 10.81 9.24
N ARG A 64 -8.25 10.47 8.77
CA ARG A 64 -8.58 9.27 8.02
C ARG A 64 -9.32 9.66 6.75
N ILE A 65 -9.01 8.97 5.65
CA ILE A 65 -9.71 9.10 4.38
C ILE A 65 -10.21 7.72 3.99
N ASP A 66 -11.51 7.58 3.78
CA ASP A 66 -12.13 6.38 3.23
C ASP A 66 -12.54 6.69 1.79
N ALA A 67 -12.20 5.84 0.83
CA ALA A 67 -12.53 6.04 -0.57
C ALA A 67 -12.93 4.74 -1.26
N ALA A 68 -13.83 4.82 -2.24
CA ALA A 68 -14.24 3.67 -3.03
C ALA A 68 -13.07 3.10 -3.86
N SER A 69 -12.24 3.99 -4.40
CA SER A 69 -11.02 3.59 -5.12
C SER A 69 -9.91 4.63 -5.01
N ALA A 70 -8.68 4.20 -5.24
CA ALA A 70 -7.53 5.09 -5.41
C ALA A 70 -6.65 4.62 -6.58
N ARG A 71 -6.41 5.50 -7.55
CA ARG A 71 -5.51 5.24 -8.68
C ARG A 71 -4.18 5.93 -8.45
N LEU A 72 -3.07 5.19 -8.57
CA LEU A 72 -1.74 5.80 -8.53
C LEU A 72 -1.50 6.57 -9.84
N ALA A 73 -1.29 7.86 -9.70
CA ALA A 73 -0.81 8.75 -10.75
C ALA A 73 0.59 9.28 -10.35
N ASP A 74 1.18 10.09 -11.22
CA ASP A 74 2.55 10.55 -11.02
C ASP A 74 2.63 11.52 -9.82
N GLY A 75 3.16 11.03 -8.69
CA GLY A 75 3.32 11.78 -7.44
C GLY A 75 2.09 11.88 -6.53
N TYR A 76 0.97 11.22 -6.86
CA TYR A 76 -0.24 11.24 -6.02
C TYR A 76 -1.18 10.05 -6.26
N TRP A 77 -1.93 9.70 -5.23
CA TRP A 77 -3.15 8.90 -5.32
C TRP A 77 -4.32 9.80 -5.72
N ASN A 78 -5.04 9.42 -6.77
CA ASN A 78 -6.33 10.00 -7.12
C ASN A 78 -7.44 9.13 -6.54
N LEU A 79 -8.08 9.61 -5.48
CA LEU A 79 -9.16 8.94 -4.78
C LEU A 79 -10.51 9.35 -5.39
N GLU A 80 -11.41 8.39 -5.52
CA GLU A 80 -12.80 8.59 -5.94
C GLU A 80 -13.74 8.28 -4.77
N GLU A 81 -14.78 9.10 -4.60
CA GLU A 81 -15.78 9.02 -3.53
C GLU A 81 -15.15 9.04 -2.12
N ALA A 82 -14.41 10.11 -1.82
CA ALA A 82 -13.61 10.22 -0.61
C ALA A 82 -14.37 10.86 0.55
N TRP A 83 -14.44 10.17 1.68
CA TRP A 83 -14.85 10.70 2.98
C TRP A 83 -13.64 11.05 3.82
N ILE A 84 -13.50 12.33 4.19
CA ILE A 84 -12.38 12.83 4.97
C ILE A 84 -12.84 13.10 6.40
N THR A 85 -12.20 12.43 7.36
CA THR A 85 -12.43 12.60 8.80
C THR A 85 -11.17 13.07 9.49
N ALA A 86 -11.27 14.08 10.36
CA ALA A 86 -10.15 14.58 11.14
C ALA A 86 -10.60 14.89 12.58
N PRO A 87 -9.69 14.86 13.57
CA PRO A 87 -10.03 15.21 14.95
C PRO A 87 -10.70 16.59 15.04
N ASN A 88 -11.80 16.67 15.80
CA ASN A 88 -12.58 17.90 16.03
C ASN A 88 -13.11 18.59 14.76
N LYS A 89 -13.27 17.85 13.66
CA LYS A 89 -13.88 18.36 12.42
C LYS A 89 -14.98 17.41 11.95
N PRO A 90 -16.09 17.92 11.39
CA PRO A 90 -17.09 17.07 10.76
C PRO A 90 -16.47 16.36 9.56
N ALA A 91 -16.94 15.13 9.31
CA ALA A 91 -16.60 14.42 8.09
C ALA A 91 -17.19 15.17 6.88
N HIS A 92 -16.45 15.19 5.77
CA HIS A 92 -16.93 15.77 4.52
C HIS A 92 -16.59 14.86 3.35
N PHE A 93 -17.48 14.87 2.37
CA PHE A 93 -17.39 14.06 1.17
C PHE A 93 -16.84 14.89 0.00
N LEU A 94 -16.01 14.26 -0.81
CA LEU A 94 -15.50 14.79 -2.07
C LEU A 94 -15.59 13.71 -3.15
N ASP A 95 -16.14 14.07 -4.31
CA ASP A 95 -16.19 13.15 -5.46
C ASP A 95 -14.78 12.68 -5.85
N THR A 96 -13.82 13.62 -5.84
CA THR A 96 -12.42 13.33 -6.11
C THR A 96 -11.52 13.99 -5.07
N TYR A 97 -10.45 13.29 -4.67
CA TYR A 97 -9.46 13.83 -3.75
C TYR A 97 -8.06 13.35 -4.09
N ARG A 98 -7.03 14.20 -3.93
CA ARG A 98 -5.65 13.85 -4.23
C ARG A 98 -4.81 13.79 -2.96
N VAL A 99 -4.09 12.68 -2.79
CA VAL A 99 -3.13 12.50 -1.70
C VAL A 99 -1.75 12.30 -2.30
N LYS A 100 -0.80 13.16 -1.95
CA LYS A 100 0.58 13.04 -2.45
C LYS A 100 1.19 11.70 -2.04
N THR A 101 2.06 11.17 -2.89
CA THR A 101 2.84 9.97 -2.60
C THR A 101 4.12 9.97 -3.42
N ASP A 102 5.19 9.40 -2.87
CA ASP A 102 6.42 9.11 -3.60
C ASP A 102 6.42 7.69 -4.19
N LEU A 103 5.31 6.96 -4.04
CA LEU A 103 5.15 5.61 -4.56
C LEU A 103 5.06 5.67 -6.09
N THR A 104 5.72 4.70 -6.71
CA THR A 104 5.61 4.44 -8.14
C THR A 104 5.14 3.01 -8.34
N LEU A 105 4.61 2.70 -9.53
CA LEU A 105 4.26 1.32 -9.86
C LEU A 105 5.46 0.38 -9.69
N GLY A 106 6.65 0.81 -10.10
CA GLY A 106 7.90 0.08 -9.88
C GLY A 106 8.16 -0.19 -8.40
N LYS A 107 8.09 0.84 -7.53
CA LYS A 107 8.27 0.65 -6.08
C LYS A 107 7.25 -0.31 -5.47
N ILE A 108 5.99 -0.25 -5.90
CA ILE A 108 4.96 -1.19 -5.45
C ILE A 108 5.34 -2.60 -5.91
N GLN A 109 5.66 -2.80 -7.19
CA GLN A 109 6.08 -4.08 -7.75
C GLN A 109 7.35 -4.66 -7.11
N ASP A 110 8.36 -3.83 -6.87
CA ASP A 110 9.65 -4.22 -6.28
C ASP A 110 9.54 -4.49 -4.77
N SER A 111 8.56 -3.87 -4.09
CA SER A 111 8.27 -4.14 -2.68
C SER A 111 7.63 -5.51 -2.44
N PHE A 112 7.13 -6.16 -3.50
CA PHE A 112 6.97 -7.61 -3.54
C PHE A 112 8.36 -8.23 -3.74
N ALA A 113 9.18 -8.17 -2.70
CA ALA A 113 10.54 -8.70 -2.72
C ALA A 113 10.56 -10.24 -2.92
N PRO A 114 11.67 -10.80 -3.44
CA PRO A 114 11.70 -12.00 -4.28
C PRO A 114 11.34 -13.30 -3.56
N PRO A 115 10.94 -14.36 -4.31
CA PRO A 115 10.58 -15.67 -3.77
C PRO A 115 11.75 -16.41 -3.10
N GLU A 116 12.95 -15.83 -3.10
CA GLU A 116 14.21 -16.43 -2.69
C GLU A 116 14.36 -16.55 -1.16
N THR A 117 13.53 -15.86 -0.37
CA THR A 117 13.51 -15.97 1.11
C THR A 117 12.34 -16.78 1.67
N MET A 118 11.47 -17.33 0.81
CA MET A 118 10.34 -18.16 1.24
C MET A 118 10.62 -19.64 0.98
N SER A 119 10.27 -20.48 1.96
CA SER A 119 10.34 -21.93 1.82
C SER A 119 9.51 -22.39 0.62
N PHE A 120 10.03 -23.35 -0.15
CA PHE A 120 9.33 -23.95 -1.30
C PHE A 120 7.89 -24.40 -0.98
N TRP A 121 7.63 -24.79 0.28
CA TRP A 121 6.34 -25.28 0.75
C TRP A 121 5.29 -24.17 0.97
N ASP A 122 5.71 -22.93 1.17
CA ASP A 122 4.82 -21.79 1.47
C ASP A 122 4.37 -21.05 0.19
N LEU A 123 5.05 -21.32 -0.94
CA LEU A 123 4.78 -20.71 -2.24
C LEU A 123 3.33 -20.86 -2.73
N PRO A 124 2.65 -22.03 -2.62
CA PRO A 124 1.27 -22.16 -3.08
C PRO A 124 0.31 -21.22 -2.35
N GLY A 125 0.43 -21.12 -1.01
CA GLY A 125 -0.41 -20.22 -0.20
C GLY A 125 -0.09 -18.75 -0.46
N PHE A 126 1.18 -18.41 -0.70
CA PHE A 126 1.59 -17.05 -1.06
C PHE A 126 1.07 -16.64 -2.45
N ILE A 127 1.09 -17.55 -3.43
CA ILE A 127 0.49 -17.35 -4.76
C ILE A 127 -1.00 -17.08 -4.64
N GLU A 128 -1.72 -17.87 -3.85
CA GLU A 128 -3.16 -17.63 -3.61
C GLU A 128 -3.42 -16.26 -2.99
N VAL A 129 -2.61 -15.82 -2.02
CA VAL A 129 -2.74 -14.50 -1.39
C VAL A 129 -2.46 -13.37 -2.40
N LEU A 130 -1.43 -13.53 -3.25
CA LEU A 130 -1.13 -12.55 -4.31
C LEU A 130 -2.24 -12.47 -5.36
N GLU A 131 -2.74 -13.62 -5.83
CA GLU A 131 -3.83 -13.68 -6.81
C GLU A 131 -5.13 -13.12 -6.23
N GLN A 132 -5.46 -13.44 -4.97
CA GLN A 132 -6.63 -12.86 -4.26
C GLN A 132 -6.50 -11.35 -4.06
N ALA A 133 -5.28 -10.86 -3.83
CA ALA A 133 -5.01 -9.44 -3.74
C ALA A 133 -5.07 -8.74 -5.10
N GLY A 134 -5.01 -9.47 -6.22
CA GLY A 134 -5.09 -8.95 -7.59
C GLY A 134 -3.75 -8.76 -8.29
N PHE A 135 -2.69 -9.44 -7.84
CA PHE A 135 -1.39 -9.45 -8.51
C PHE A 135 -1.23 -10.68 -9.40
N SER A 136 -0.54 -10.53 -10.53
CA SER A 136 -0.16 -11.67 -11.39
C SER A 136 0.97 -12.45 -10.74
N ALA A 137 0.70 -13.68 -10.30
CA ALA A 137 1.71 -14.61 -9.77
C ALA A 137 2.71 -15.11 -10.84
N ILE A 138 2.51 -14.74 -12.12
CA ILE A 138 3.21 -15.35 -13.27
C ILE A 138 4.68 -14.92 -13.39
N ARG A 139 5.10 -13.78 -12.82
CA ARG A 139 6.53 -13.37 -12.90
C ARG A 139 7.48 -14.16 -11.99
N HIS A 140 6.96 -15.02 -11.12
CA HIS A 140 7.76 -15.86 -10.21
C HIS A 140 7.96 -17.30 -10.73
N ARG A 141 7.49 -17.62 -11.94
CA ARG A 141 7.56 -18.97 -12.52
C ARG A 141 8.88 -19.32 -13.25
N ILE A 142 9.86 -18.43 -13.29
CA ILE A 142 11.16 -18.70 -13.95
C ILE A 142 12.25 -18.92 -12.90
N HIS A 143 12.09 -19.96 -12.09
CA HIS A 143 13.19 -20.77 -11.56
C HIS A 143 12.62 -22.17 -11.42
N TRP A 144 12.65 -22.90 -12.53
CA TRP A 144 12.47 -24.35 -12.53
C TRP A 144 13.83 -25.01 -12.51
#